data_AF-A0A352JVR7-F1
#
_entry.id   AF-A0A352JVR7-F1
#
_cell.length_a   1.000
_cell.length_b   1.000
_cell.length_c   1.000
_cell.angle_alpha   90.00
_cell.angle_beta   90.00
_cell.angle_gamma   90.00
#
_symmetry.space_group_name_H-M   'P 1'
#
loop_
_entity.id
_entity.type
_entity.pdbx_description
1 polymer ?
#
loop_
_entity_poly.entity_id
_entity_poly.type
_entity_poly.pdbx_seq_one_letter_code
_entity_poly.pdbx_strand_id
1 'polypeptide(L)' 'MRGDFSRFTYNPLNNYISVLKQQGRVDLDSDWNEQAELTSDYLRQITADAFGLLAVPLAPN' A
#
# COMPACT_ATOMS: atom_id res chain seq x y z
N MET A 1 6.21 -12.90 -19.38
CA MET A 1 5.34 -13.89 -18.73
C MET A 1 3.92 -13.35 -18.75
N ARG A 2 2.96 -14.02 -19.41
CA ARG A 2 1.52 -13.67 -19.36
C ARG A 2 0.94 -14.38 -18.13
N GLY A 3 0.97 -13.72 -16.98
CA GLY A 3 0.37 -14.22 -15.75
C GLY A 3 -1.04 -13.67 -15.61
N ASP A 4 -2.06 -14.52 -15.67
CA ASP A 4 -3.39 -14.17 -15.18
C ASP A 4 -3.31 -14.23 -13.64
N PHE A 5 -2.99 -13.09 -13.02
CA PHE A 5 -2.81 -13.03 -11.57
C PHE A 5 -4.17 -13.18 -10.90
N SER A 6 -4.41 -14.29 -10.20
CA SER A 6 -5.54 -14.38 -9.28
C SER A 6 -5.35 -13.30 -8.22
N ARG A 7 -6.33 -12.40 -8.06
CA ARG A 7 -6.31 -11.25 -7.15
C ARG A 7 -5.60 -11.60 -5.83
N PHE A 8 -4.44 -10.99 -5.58
CA PHE A 8 -3.73 -11.10 -4.31
C PHE A 8 -4.12 -9.93 -3.46
N THR A 9 -4.84 -10.18 -2.37
CA THR A 9 -5.25 -9.14 -1.44
C THR A 9 -4.13 -8.84 -0.45
N TYR A 10 -4.00 -7.56 -0.11
CA TYR A 10 -3.09 -7.06 0.89
C TYR A 10 -3.27 -7.82 2.19
N ASN A 11 -2.14 -8.31 2.69
CA ASN A 11 -2.03 -8.88 4.01
C ASN A 11 -0.79 -8.23 4.63
N PRO A 12 -0.92 -7.50 5.75
CA PRO A 12 0.20 -6.82 6.38
C PRO A 12 1.32 -7.76 6.84
N LEU A 13 1.07 -9.08 6.94
CA LEU A 13 2.09 -10.10 7.21
C LEU A 13 2.91 -10.49 5.98
N ASN A 14 2.42 -10.17 4.79
CA ASN A 14 3.12 -10.36 3.53
C ASN A 14 3.76 -9.02 3.16
N ASN A 15 5.08 -9.01 2.95
CA ASN A 15 5.86 -7.79 2.65
C ASN A 15 5.62 -7.25 1.22
N TYR A 16 4.37 -7.12 0.80
CA TYR A 16 3.99 -6.54 -0.48
C TYR A 16 4.03 -5.02 -0.41
N ILE A 17 4.52 -4.40 -1.49
CA ILE A 17 4.68 -2.94 -1.60
C ILE A 17 3.81 -2.31 -2.69
N SER A 18 3.05 -3.11 -3.44
CA SER A 18 2.21 -2.61 -4.53
C SER A 18 1.12 -3.61 -4.95
N VAL A 19 0.06 -3.07 -5.56
CA VAL A 19 -0.99 -3.82 -6.24
C VAL A 19 -0.60 -4.04 -7.71
N LEU A 20 -0.68 -5.28 -8.19
CA LEU A 20 -0.38 -5.61 -9.59
C LEU A 20 -1.64 -5.50 -10.45
N LYS A 21 -1.61 -4.58 -11.42
CA LYS A 21 -2.70 -4.42 -12.39
C LYS A 21 -2.67 -5.52 -13.45
N GLN A 22 -3.85 -5.99 -13.84
CA GLN A 22 -3.99 -6.95 -14.92
C GLN A 22 -4.15 -6.25 -16.26
N GLN A 23 -3.29 -6.58 -17.22
CA GLN A 23 -3.40 -6.04 -18.58
C GLN A 23 -4.72 -6.48 -19.23
N GLY A 24 -5.46 -5.51 -19.79
CA GLY A 24 -6.70 -5.78 -20.52
C GLY A 24 -7.93 -6.00 -19.64
N ARG A 25 -7.84 -5.70 -18.34
CA ARG A 25 -9.01 -5.62 -17.45
C ARG A 25 -9.27 -4.18 -17.01
N VAL A 26 -10.52 -3.92 -16.63
CA VAL A 26 -10.93 -2.64 -16.06
C VAL A 26 -10.40 -2.55 -14.63
N ASP A 27 -9.90 -1.38 -14.27
CA ASP A 27 -9.51 -1.08 -12.90
C ASP A 27 -10.74 -1.01 -11.98
N LEU A 28 -10.68 -1.73 -10.87
CA LEU A 28 -11.71 -1.67 -9.85
C LEU A 28 -11.34 -0.64 -8.78
N ASP A 29 -12.36 -0.05 -8.15
CA ASP A 29 -12.20 0.79 -6.96
C ASP A 29 -11.41 0.07 -5.86
N SER A 30 -11.60 -1.25 -5.73
CA SER A 30 -10.90 -2.07 -4.77
C SER A 30 -9.38 -2.06 -4.95
N ASP A 31 -8.88 -1.99 -6.19
CA ASP A 31 -7.43 -1.97 -6.43
C ASP A 31 -6.80 -0.66 -5.93
N TRP A 32 -7.54 0.44 -6.06
CA TRP A 32 -7.11 1.76 -5.63
C TRP A 32 -7.17 1.89 -4.11
N ASN A 33 -8.25 1.41 -3.50
CA ASN A 33 -8.39 1.37 -2.04
C ASN A 33 -7.25 0.55 -1.41
N GLU A 34 -6.93 -0.60 -1.99
CA GLU A 34 -5.86 -1.48 -1.51
C GLU A 34 -4.47 -0.85 -1.67
N GLN A 35 -4.18 -0.22 -2.81
CA GLN A 35 -2.93 0.52 -3.00
C GLN A 35 -2.80 1.70 -2.02
N ALA A 36 -3.90 2.39 -1.70
CA ALA A 36 -3.90 3.50 -0.75
C ALA A 36 -3.65 3.02 0.69
N GLU A 37 -4.31 1.93 1.12
CA GLU A 37 -4.09 1.31 2.42
C GLU A 37 -2.65 0.85 2.59
N LEU A 38 -2.12 0.13 1.60
CA LEU A 38 -0.73 -0.33 1.58
C LEU A 38 0.23 0.85 1.72
N THR A 39 0.01 1.92 0.96
CA THR A 39 0.86 3.11 0.98
C THR A 39 0.81 3.81 2.34
N SER A 40 -0.37 3.92 2.96
CA SER A 40 -0.54 4.51 4.28
C SER A 40 0.20 3.71 5.36
N ASP A 41 0.08 2.39 5.33
CA ASP A 41 0.75 1.51 6.28
C ASP A 41 2.27 1.51 6.11
N TYR A 42 2.74 1.47 4.86
CA TYR A 42 4.16 1.62 4.55
C TYR A 42 4.70 2.95 5.08
N LEU A 43 4.01 4.06 4.82
CA LEU A 43 4.39 5.39 5.30
C LEU A 43 4.40 5.46 6.83
N ARG A 44 3.45 4.82 7.52
CA ARG A 44 3.44 4.77 8.98
C ARG A 44 4.66 4.02 9.52
N GLN A 45 5.00 2.87 8.92
CA GLN A 45 6.15 2.07 9.33
C GLN A 45 7.46 2.82 9.12
N ILE A 46 7.72 3.34 7.90
CA ILE A 46 8.93 4.11 7.63
C ILE A 46 9.02 5.38 8.48
N THR A 47 7.90 6.05 8.77
CA THR A 47 7.90 7.24 9.64
C THR A 47 8.30 6.86 11.06
N ALA A 48 7.75 5.77 11.60
CA ALA A 48 8.10 5.28 12.93
C ALA A 48 9.58 4.86 12.99
N ASP A 49 10.09 4.19 11.96
CA ASP A 49 11.49 3.76 11.89
C ASP A 49 12.46 4.93 11.74
N ALA A 50 12.10 5.93 10.92
CA ALA A 50 12.96 7.07 10.62
C ALA A 50 12.99 8.12 11.75
N PHE A 51 11.86 8.37 12.40
CA PHE A 51 11.70 9.46 13.37
C PHE A 51 11.46 8.98 14.82
N GLY A 52 11.13 7.71 15.02
CA GLY A 52 10.80 7.15 16.33
C GLY A 52 9.33 7.34 16.74
N LEU A 53 8.93 6.65 17.82
CA LEU A 53 7.54 6.56 18.30
C LEU A 53 6.90 7.89 18.72
N LEU A 54 7.70 8.91 19.02
CA LEU A 54 7.23 10.21 19.50
C LEU A 54 7.14 11.27 18.39
N ALA A 55 7.37 10.87 17.13
CA ALA A 55 7.25 11.77 16.00
C ALA A 55 5.78 12.15 15.78
N VAL A 56 5.48 13.44 15.81
CA VAL A 56 4.13 13.98 15.58
C VAL A 56 4.20 14.98 14.43
N PRO A 57 3.22 15.00 13.51
CA PRO A 57 3.13 16.04 12.50
C PRO A 57 3.03 17.41 13.17
N LEU A 58 3.94 18.33 12.83
CA LEU A 58 3.79 19.72 13.22
C LEU A 58 2.62 20.29 12.39
N ALA A 59 1.53 20.67 13.05
CA ALA A 59 0.42 21.30 12.35
C ALA A 59 0.94 22.58 11.66
N PRO A 60 0.67 22.78 10.36
CA PRO A 60 0.99 24.04 9.71
C PRO A 60 0.09 25.13 10.28
N ASN A 61 0.71 26.27 10.60
CA ASN A 61 0.05 27.51 11.02
C ASN A 61 -0.89 28.03 9.93
#